data_AF-A0A3C1K6S6-F1
#
_entry.id   AF-A0A3C1K6S6-F1
#
_cell.length_a   1.000
_cell.length_b   1.000
_cell.length_c   1.000
_cell.angle_alpha   90.00
_cell.angle_beta   90.00
_cell.angle_gamma   90.00
#
_symmetry.space_group_name_H-M   'P 1'
#
loop_
_entity.id
_entity.type
_entity.pdbx_description
1 polymer ?
#
loop_
_entity_poly.entity_id
_entity_poly.type
_entity_poly.pdbx_seq_one_letter_code
_entity_poly.pdbx_strand_id
1 'polypeptide(L)' 'MFVFDEDSAKRIMTPWGKEVSKCLIDRNMKHSELLKKIRIAGYDIHKGNLSNLLYGVGVSARPEVVKEINRIT' A
#
# COMPACT_ATOMS: atom_id res chain seq x y z
N MET A 1 -21.14 21.89 16.92
CA MET A 1 -20.43 22.19 15.67
C MET A 1 -19.19 21.31 15.65
N PHE A 2 -19.21 20.21 14.89
CA PHE A 2 -18.06 19.30 14.79
C PHE A 2 -17.03 19.97 13.88
N VAL A 3 -15.91 20.42 14.47
CA VAL A 3 -14.76 20.90 13.70
C VAL A 3 -13.99 19.66 13.26
N PHE A 4 -14.05 19.34 11.97
CA PHE A 4 -13.15 18.36 11.38
C PHE A 4 -11.75 18.96 11.38
N ASP A 5 -10.96 18.62 12.40
CA ASP A 5 -9.52 18.86 12.37
C ASP A 5 -8.93 17.91 11.31
N GLU A 6 -8.08 18.43 10.41
CA GLU A 6 -7.44 17.64 9.36
C GLU A 6 -6.65 16.44 9.93
N ASP A 7 -6.19 16.52 11.19
CA ASP A 7 -5.55 15.41 11.90
C ASP A 7 -6.52 14.27 12.30
N SER A 8 -7.83 14.54 12.30
CA SER A 8 -8.88 13.55 12.61
C SER A 8 -9.28 12.68 11.42
N ALA A 9 -8.89 13.06 10.19
CA ALA A 9 -9.00 12.20 9.02
C ALA A 9 -7.87 11.14 9.03
N LYS A 10 -7.81 10.32 10.10
CA LYS A 10 -6.89 9.18 10.17
C LYS A 10 -7.07 8.37 8.90
N ARG A 11 -6.04 8.30 8.06
CA ARG A 11 -6.03 7.43 6.87
C ARG A 11 -6.44 6.02 7.30
N ILE A 12 -7.66 5.62 6.94
CA ILE A 12 -8.18 4.30 7.27
C ILE A 12 -7.63 3.34 6.20
N MET A 13 -6.86 2.36 6.66
CA MET A 13 -6.34 1.34 5.76
C MET A 13 -7.51 0.56 5.14
N THR A 14 -7.48 0.40 3.83
CA THR A 14 -8.50 -0.37 3.11
C THR A 14 -8.45 -1.85 3.52
N PRO A 15 -9.52 -2.62 3.31
CA PRO A 15 -9.49 -4.07 3.51
C PRO A 15 -8.31 -4.73 2.78
N TRP A 16 -8.08 -4.34 1.52
CA TRP A 16 -6.92 -4.77 0.74
C TRP A 16 -5.58 -4.39 1.39
N GLY A 17 -5.43 -3.14 1.82
CA GLY A 17 -4.20 -2.70 2.50
C GLY A 17 -3.92 -3.47 3.80
N LYS A 18 -4.98 -3.87 4.52
CA LYS A 18 -4.86 -4.71 5.72
C LYS A 18 -4.41 -6.13 5.38
N GLU A 19 -4.95 -6.71 4.32
CA GLU A 19 -4.51 -8.03 3.82
C GLU A 19 -3.05 -8.00 3.38
N VAL A 20 -2.65 -7.00 2.59
CA VAL A 20 -1.24 -6.81 2.19
C VAL A 20 -0.34 -6.70 3.42
N SER A 21 -0.71 -5.90 4.41
CA SER A 21 0.07 -5.77 5.65
C SER A 21 0.15 -7.09 6.43
N LYS A 22 -0.94 -7.86 6.49
CA LYS A 22 -0.96 -9.17 7.13
C LYS A 22 -0.05 -10.15 6.40
N CYS A 23 -0.14 -10.27 5.08
CA CYS A 23 0.74 -11.12 4.28
C CYS A 23 2.21 -10.76 4.43
N LEU A 24 2.54 -9.46 4.52
CA LEU A 24 3.91 -9.01 4.79
C LEU A 24 4.40 -9.49 6.17
N ILE A 25 3.56 -9.40 7.20
CA ILE A 25 3.90 -9.91 8.54
C ILE A 25 4.07 -11.43 8.52
N ASP A 26 3.12 -12.17 7.91
CA ASP A 26 3.14 -13.63 7.83
C ASP A 26 4.38 -14.16 7.09
N ARG A 27 4.86 -13.41 6.08
CA ARG A 27 6.07 -13.72 5.31
C ARG A 27 7.35 -13.12 5.91
N ASN A 28 7.27 -12.49 7.09
CA ASN A 28 8.36 -11.75 7.74
C ASN A 28 9.06 -10.75 6.80
N MET A 29 8.29 -10.09 5.95
CA MET A 29 8.77 -9.20 4.89
C MET A 29 8.54 -7.73 5.26
N LYS A 30 9.56 -6.90 5.10
CA LYS A 30 9.43 -5.45 5.33
C LYS A 30 8.83 -4.74 4.12
N HIS A 31 8.18 -3.60 4.34
CA HIS A 31 7.68 -2.75 3.24
C HIS A 31 8.80 -2.32 2.29
N SER A 32 10.04 -2.15 2.79
CA SER A 32 11.21 -1.86 1.96
C SER A 32 11.59 -3.01 1.03
N GLU A 33 11.37 -4.26 1.44
CA GLU A 33 11.62 -5.44 0.62
C GLU A 33 10.53 -5.61 -0.44
N LEU A 34 9.27 -5.38 -0.08
CA LEU A 34 8.17 -5.32 -1.04
C LEU A 34 8.45 -4.26 -2.12
N LEU A 35 8.88 -3.06 -1.73
CA LEU A 35 9.27 -2.00 -2.68
C LEU A 35 10.42 -2.44 -3.59
N LYS A 36 11.44 -3.12 -3.05
CA LYS A 36 12.53 -3.67 -3.86
C LYS A 36 12.03 -4.69 -4.88
N LYS A 37 11.15 -5.62 -4.47
CA LYS A 37 10.58 -6.63 -5.38
C LYS A 37 9.75 -6.00 -6.49
N ILE A 38 8.93 -5.00 -6.17
CA ILE A 38 8.14 -4.26 -7.15
C ILE A 38 9.05 -3.53 -8.15
N ARG A 39 10.15 -2.92 -7.68
CA ARG A 39 11.15 -2.29 -8.56
C ARG A 39 11.88 -3.29 -9.44
N ILE A 40 12.22 -4.47 -8.93
CA ILE A 40 12.82 -5.56 -9.72
C ILE A 40 11.84 -6.03 -10.81
N ALA A 41 10.54 -6.02 -10.55
CA ALA A 41 9.49 -6.30 -11.54
C ALA A 41 9.30 -5.16 -12.58
N GLY A 42 10.07 -4.06 -12.50
CA GLY A 42 10.07 -2.97 -13.47
C GLY A 42 9.14 -1.80 -13.12
N TYR A 43 8.49 -1.81 -11.96
CA TYR A 43 7.59 -0.74 -11.54
C TYR A 43 8.31 0.28 -10.65
N ASP A 44 8.33 1.55 -11.08
CA ASP A 44 8.85 2.62 -10.24
C ASP A 44 7.78 3.10 -9.25
N ILE A 45 7.88 2.59 -8.02
CA ILE A 45 7.05 3.01 -6.90
C ILE A 45 7.92 3.47 -5.72
N HIS A 46 7.51 4.58 -5.11
CA HIS A 46 8.11 5.11 -3.89
C HIS A 46 7.30 4.72 -2.65
N LYS A 47 7.91 4.81 -1.48
CA LYS A 47 7.27 4.49 -0.19
C LYS A 47 5.96 5.24 0.04
N GLY A 48 5.89 6.52 -0.34
CA GLY A 48 4.67 7.33 -0.25
C GLY A 48 3.53 6.78 -1.11
N ASN A 49 3.85 6.34 -2.32
CA ASN A 49 2.86 5.77 -3.25
C ASN A 49 2.35 4.42 -2.76
N LEU A 50 3.25 3.56 -2.26
CA LEU A 50 2.82 2.29 -1.65
C LEU A 50 1.90 2.53 -0.45
N SER A 51 2.26 3.47 0.42
CA SER A 51 1.42 3.83 1.56
C SER A 51 0.05 4.33 1.09
N ASN A 52 0.00 5.22 0.09
CA ASN A 52 -1.24 5.70 -0.52
C ASN A 52 -2.10 4.54 -1.06
N LEU A 53 -1.50 3.56 -1.73
CA LEU A 53 -2.21 2.38 -2.23
C LEU A 53 -2.87 1.57 -1.10
N LEU A 54 -2.16 1.35 0.02
CA LEU A 54 -2.73 0.64 1.18
C LEU A 54 -3.95 1.36 1.76
N TYR A 55 -3.98 2.69 1.64
CA TYR A 55 -5.10 3.54 2.04
C TYR A 55 -6.13 3.80 0.93
N GLY A 56 -6.05 3.06 -0.20
CA GLY A 56 -7.03 3.17 -1.29
C GLY A 56 -6.82 4.38 -2.20
N VAL A 57 -5.78 5.17 -1.98
CA VAL A 57 -5.51 6.39 -2.74
C VAL A 57 -4.73 6.04 -4.01
N GLY A 58 -5.33 6.33 -5.17
CA GLY A 58 -4.67 6.15 -6.48
C GLY A 58 -4.55 4.70 -6.95
N VAL A 59 -5.29 3.76 -6.34
CA VAL A 59 -5.32 2.33 -6.72
C VAL A 59 -5.74 2.14 -8.18
N SER A 60 -6.78 2.85 -8.61
CA SER A 60 -7.29 2.83 -9.99
C SER A 60 -6.31 3.40 -11.03
N ALA A 61 -5.38 4.26 -10.61
CA ALA A 61 -4.33 4.80 -11.49
C ALA A 61 -3.13 3.85 -11.65
N ARG A 62 -3.01 2.82 -10.80
CA ARG A 62 -1.86 1.89 -10.78
C ARG A 62 -2.31 0.42 -10.67
N PRO A 63 -3.22 -0.06 -11.54
CA PRO A 63 -3.77 -1.41 -11.44
C PRO A 63 -2.70 -2.49 -11.61
N GLU A 64 -1.70 -2.28 -12.46
CA GLU A 64 -0.60 -3.24 -12.68
C GLU A 64 0.30 -3.40 -11.46
N VAL A 65 0.54 -2.32 -10.70
CA VAL A 65 1.31 -2.40 -9.45
C VAL A 65 0.54 -3.16 -8.37
N VAL A 66 -0.78 -2.98 -8.32
CA VAL A 66 -1.65 -3.71 -7.37
C VAL A 66 -1.66 -5.20 -7.69
N LYS A 67 -1.73 -5.58 -8.97
CA LYS A 67 -1.60 -7.00 -9.40
C LYS A 67 -0.27 -7.59 -8.99
N GLU A 68 0.82 -6.85 -9.18
CA GLU A 68 2.16 -7.32 -8.82
C GLU A 68 2.32 -7.46 -7.29
N ILE A 69 1.78 -6.52 -6.51
CA ILE A 69 1.73 -6.63 -5.05
C ILE A 69 1.00 -7.92 -4.66
N ASN A 70 -0.19 -8.18 -5.22
CA ASN A 70 -0.97 -9.39 -4.95
C ASN A 70 -0.25 -10.68 -5.33
N ARG A 71 0.66 -10.64 -6.31
CA ARG A 71 1.49 -11.79 -6.69
C ARG A 71 2.63 -12.02 -5.68
N ILE A 72 3.17 -10.93 -5.10
CA ILE A 72 4.29 -10.98 -4.15
C ILE A 72 3.84 -11.31 -2.73
N THR A 73 2.68 -10.80 -2.30
CA THR A 73 2.05 -11.03 -0.98
C THR A 73 1.16 -12.26 -0.93
#